data_AF-A0A0T9J9T9-F1
#
_entry.id   AF-A0A0T9J9T9-F1
#
_cell.length_a   1.000
_cell.length_b   1.000
_cell.length_c   1.000
_cell.angle_alpha   90.00
_cell.angle_beta   90.00
_cell.angle_gamma   90.00
#
_symmetry.space_group_name_H-M   'P 1'
#
loop_
_entity.id
_entity.type
_entity.pdbx_description
1 polymer ?
#
loop_
_entity_poly.entity_id
_entity_poly.type
_entity_poly.pdbx_seq_one_letter_code
_entity_poly.pdbx_strand_id
1 'polypeptide(L)'
;MKFSLTSLTLLFISTPVISISPPINLPIPAVALVSEAACIRSYSAKEHIACMKLVDSAILKAYWVGKMSQFCKSPFNRSAGKDRQCRVVTMLSGSLDEMSGRYLEE
;
A
#
# COMPACT_ATOMS: atom_id res chain seq x y z
N MET A 1 17.14 -68.36 19.00
CA MET A 1 17.25 -66.89 19.15
C MET A 1 18.50 -66.38 18.44
N LYS A 2 18.34 -65.96 17.19
CA LYS A 2 19.21 -65.04 16.44
C LYS A 2 18.58 -64.79 15.06
N PHE A 3 19.04 -63.72 14.42
CA PHE A 3 18.66 -63.09 13.15
C PHE A 3 17.60 -62.01 13.23
N SER A 4 17.73 -60.89 12.53
CA SER A 4 18.87 -60.11 12.01
C SER A 4 18.17 -58.93 11.32
N LEU A 5 18.76 -57.75 11.46
CA LEU A 5 18.42 -56.50 10.79
C LEU A 5 17.94 -56.71 9.33
N THR A 6 16.67 -56.46 9.03
CA THR A 6 16.19 -56.32 7.64
C THR A 6 15.19 -55.17 7.54
N SER A 7 15.69 -54.08 6.93
CA SER A 7 14.99 -53.08 6.12
C SER A 7 13.50 -52.88 6.37
N LEU A 8 13.18 -51.84 7.13
CA LEU A 8 12.00 -51.04 6.84
C LEU A 8 12.47 -49.63 6.49
N THR A 9 12.97 -49.49 5.27
CA THR A 9 13.28 -48.20 4.65
C THR A 9 11.96 -47.45 4.51
N LEU A 10 11.63 -46.62 5.49
CA LEU A 10 10.57 -45.62 5.40
C LEU A 10 10.98 -44.60 4.34
N LEU A 11 10.62 -44.91 3.09
CA LEU A 11 10.58 -43.94 1.98
C LEU A 11 9.52 -42.88 2.33
N PHE A 12 9.94 -41.86 3.07
CA PHE A 12 9.24 -40.58 3.11
C PHE A 12 9.35 -39.95 1.72
N ILE A 13 8.36 -40.22 0.87
CA ILE A 13 8.19 -39.50 -0.39
C ILE A 13 7.69 -38.10 0.00
N SER A 14 8.62 -37.20 0.30
CA SER A 14 8.35 -35.78 0.38
C SER A 14 8.13 -35.27 -1.05
N THR A 15 6.90 -35.37 -1.55
CA THR A 15 6.52 -34.59 -2.73
C THR A 15 6.53 -33.12 -2.32
N PRO A 16 7.26 -32.23 -3.01
CA PRO A 16 7.04 -30.82 -2.81
C PRO A 16 5.61 -30.54 -3.25
N VAL A 17 4.75 -30.13 -2.32
CA VAL A 17 3.48 -29.51 -2.67
C VAL A 17 3.86 -28.16 -3.27
N ILE A 18 4.11 -28.14 -4.58
CA ILE A 18 4.30 -26.91 -5.33
C ILE A 18 2.94 -26.22 -5.30
N SER A 19 2.78 -25.29 -4.36
CA SER A 19 1.65 -24.38 -4.33
C SER A 19 1.82 -23.40 -5.49
N ILE A 20 1.28 -23.77 -6.64
CA ILE A 20 1.12 -22.85 -7.77
C ILE A 20 -0.03 -21.92 -7.38
N SER A 21 0.31 -20.83 -6.70
CA SER A 21 -0.61 -19.73 -6.51
C SER A 21 -0.98 -19.22 -7.90
N PRO A 22 -2.28 -19.12 -8.28
CA PRO A 22 -2.64 -18.46 -9.52
C PRO A 22 -2.09 -17.03 -9.47
N PRO A 23 -1.58 -16.47 -10.58
CA PRO A 23 -1.14 -15.08 -10.60
C PRO A 23 -2.33 -14.22 -10.17
N ILE A 24 -2.19 -13.57 -9.02
CA ILE A 24 -3.22 -12.68 -8.51
C ILE A 24 -3.24 -11.49 -9.46
N ASN A 25 -4.21 -11.48 -10.37
CA ASN A 25 -4.38 -10.39 -11.33
C ASN A 25 -5.04 -9.22 -10.59
N LEU A 26 -4.28 -8.60 -9.69
CA LEU A 26 -4.72 -7.45 -8.91
C LEU A 26 -4.85 -6.26 -9.87
N PRO A 27 -6.02 -5.59 -9.89
CA PRO A 27 -6.16 -4.39 -10.69
C PRO A 27 -5.14 -3.36 -10.22
N ILE A 28 -4.37 -2.81 -11.17
CA ILE A 28 -3.42 -1.73 -10.87
C ILE A 28 -4.25 -0.52 -10.42
N PRO A 29 -4.02 0.02 -9.22
CA PRO A 29 -4.72 1.20 -8.76
C PRO A 29 -4.49 2.37 -9.74
N ALA A 30 -5.54 3.13 -10.07
CA ALA A 30 -5.41 4.28 -10.98
C ALA A 30 -4.37 5.29 -10.50
N VAL A 31 -4.21 5.46 -9.18
CA VAL A 31 -3.19 6.33 -8.58
C VAL A 31 -1.78 5.89 -8.97
N ALA A 32 -1.50 4.58 -8.98
CA ALA A 32 -0.20 4.05 -9.39
C ALA A 32 0.09 4.32 -10.88
N LEU A 33 -0.92 4.32 -11.74
CA LEU A 33 -0.75 4.69 -13.16
C LEU A 33 -0.42 6.17 -13.34
N VAL A 34 -1.04 7.04 -12.54
CA VAL A 34 -0.76 8.48 -12.55
C VAL A 34 0.66 8.75 -12.07
N SER A 35 1.07 8.10 -10.99
CA SER A 35 2.42 8.23 -10.45
C SER A 35 3.46 7.77 -11.46
N GLU A 36 3.23 6.63 -12.14
CA GLU A 36 4.13 6.08 -13.16
C GLU A 36 4.27 7.03 -14.35
N ALA A 37 3.19 7.74 -14.72
CA ALA A 37 3.22 8.74 -15.77
C ALA A 37 3.89 10.06 -15.34
N ALA A 38 3.84 10.39 -14.05
CA ALA A 38 4.41 11.62 -13.49
C ALA A 38 5.92 11.52 -13.22
N CYS A 39 6.43 10.31 -12.98
CA CYS A 39 7.83 10.07 -12.65
C CYS A 39 8.68 9.75 -13.88
N ILE A 40 9.88 10.32 -13.94
CA ILE A 40 10.78 10.13 -15.09
C ILE A 40 11.44 8.76 -14.99
N ARG A 41 11.24 7.90 -15.99
CA ARG A 41 11.81 6.54 -16.04
C ARG A 41 13.34 6.46 -16.05
N SER A 42 14.02 7.56 -16.35
CA SER A 42 15.49 7.64 -16.33
C SER A 42 16.07 7.90 -14.94
N TYR A 43 15.24 8.12 -13.92
CA TYR A 43 15.68 8.18 -12.53
C TYR A 43 16.32 6.86 -12.10
N SER A 44 17.23 6.92 -11.13
CA SER A 44 17.68 5.69 -10.48
C SER A 44 16.48 4.98 -9.84
N ALA A 45 16.57 3.66 -9.66
CA ALA A 45 15.46 2.88 -9.11
C ALA A 45 14.94 3.44 -7.77
N LYS A 46 15.84 3.97 -6.93
CA LYS A 46 15.48 4.61 -5.65
C LYS A 46 14.72 5.92 -5.85
N GLU A 47 15.24 6.82 -6.68
CA GLU A 47 14.60 8.12 -6.98
C GLU A 47 13.24 7.93 -7.66
N HIS A 48 13.13 6.93 -8.55
CA HIS A 48 11.88 6.59 -9.20
C HIS A 48 10.83 6.15 -8.17
N ILE A 49 11.17 5.25 -7.25
CA ILE A 49 10.27 4.79 -6.19
C ILE A 49 9.90 5.95 -5.24
N ALA A 50 10.86 6.80 -4.87
CA ALA A 50 10.59 7.97 -4.03
C ALA A 50 9.60 8.92 -4.72
N CYS A 51 9.82 9.22 -6.01
CA CYS A 51 8.89 10.01 -6.82
C CYS A 51 7.47 9.40 -6.82
N MET A 52 7.35 8.10 -7.09
CA MET A 52 6.05 7.41 -7.12
C MET A 52 5.29 7.57 -5.80
N LYS A 53 5.98 7.34 -4.67
CA LYS A 53 5.40 7.45 -3.33
C LYS A 53 5.01 8.89 -2.98
N LEU A 54 5.80 9.87 -3.40
CA LEU A 54 5.49 11.30 -3.22
C LEU A 54 4.24 11.69 -4.02
N VAL A 55 4.14 11.25 -5.27
CA VAL A 55 2.97 11.53 -6.12
C VAL A 55 1.72 10.85 -5.56
N ASP A 56 1.80 9.58 -5.17
CA ASP A 56 0.69 8.85 -4.53
C ASP A 56 0.19 9.61 -3.27
N SER A 57 1.12 10.01 -2.40
CA SER A 57 0.81 10.76 -1.19
C SER A 57 0.15 12.12 -1.49
N ALA A 58 0.68 12.86 -2.48
CA ALA A 58 0.13 14.14 -2.90
C ALA A 58 -1.30 14.01 -3.46
N ILE A 59 -1.58 12.98 -4.26
CA ILE A 59 -2.93 12.72 -4.81
C ILE A 59 -3.91 12.39 -3.68
N LEU A 60 -3.52 11.49 -2.76
CA LEU A 60 -4.36 11.14 -1.61
C LEU A 60 -4.65 12.37 -0.75
N LYS A 61 -3.62 13.19 -0.47
CA LYS A 61 -3.79 14.44 0.26
C LYS A 61 -4.77 15.38 -0.46
N ALA A 62 -4.57 15.62 -1.76
CA ALA A 62 -5.43 16.50 -2.55
C ALA A 62 -6.89 16.04 -2.55
N TYR A 63 -7.12 14.73 -2.72
CA TYR A 63 -8.46 14.15 -2.66
C TYR A 63 -9.13 14.38 -1.29
N TRP A 64 -8.44 14.05 -0.20
CA TRP A 64 -8.99 14.17 1.14
C TRP A 64 -9.19 15.64 1.54
N VAL A 65 -8.22 16.52 1.27
CA VAL A 65 -8.33 17.95 1.56
C VAL A 65 -9.46 18.59 0.73
N GLY A 66 -9.55 18.29 -0.56
CA GLY A 66 -10.57 18.85 -1.44
C GLY A 66 -11.99 18.42 -1.06
N LYS A 67 -12.22 17.10 -0.97
CA LYS A 67 -13.53 16.54 -0.64
C LYS A 67 -13.98 16.94 0.75
N MET A 68 -13.05 16.99 1.70
CA MET A 68 -13.38 17.29 3.10
C MET A 68 -13.49 18.78 3.38
N SER A 69 -12.74 19.65 2.68
CA SER A 69 -12.94 21.11 2.74
C SER A 69 -14.39 21.47 2.38
N GLN A 70 -14.94 20.85 1.33
CA GLN A 70 -16.34 21.01 0.96
C GLN A 70 -17.30 20.46 2.03
N PHE A 71 -17.04 19.26 2.55
CA PHE A 71 -17.87 18.65 3.60
C PHE A 71 -17.89 19.48 4.89
N CYS A 72 -16.72 19.89 5.37
CA CYS A 72 -16.52 20.62 6.62
C CYS A 72 -17.02 22.07 6.54
N LYS A 73 -16.89 22.73 5.40
CA LYS A 73 -17.38 24.11 5.20
C LYS A 73 -18.85 24.17 4.81
N SER A 74 -19.46 23.06 4.40
CA SER A 74 -20.88 23.04 4.01
C SER A 74 -21.78 23.38 5.21
N PRO A 75 -22.63 24.42 5.12
CA PRO A 75 -23.60 24.76 6.16
C PRO A 75 -24.75 23.74 6.25
N PHE A 76 -24.93 22.91 5.22
CA PHE A 76 -25.98 21.89 5.11
C PHE A 76 -25.57 20.55 5.75
N ASN A 77 -24.27 20.29 5.89
CA ASN A 77 -23.77 19.16 6.68
C ASN A 77 -23.76 19.55 8.16
N ARG A 78 -24.86 19.30 8.86
CA ARG A 78 -24.96 19.41 10.33
C ARG A 78 -25.14 18.04 10.99
N SER A 79 -24.46 17.01 10.48
CA SER A 79 -24.53 15.68 11.09
C SER A 79 -23.83 15.68 12.45
N ALA A 80 -24.42 14.99 13.43
CA ALA A 80 -23.70 14.65 14.66
C ALA A 80 -22.39 13.94 14.29
N GLY A 81 -21.26 14.47 14.74
CA GLY A 81 -19.93 13.92 14.43
C GLY A 81 -19.21 14.54 13.22
N LYS A 82 -19.77 15.57 12.56
CA LYS A 82 -19.06 16.34 11.52
C LYS A 82 -17.69 16.83 12.00
N ASP A 83 -17.63 17.45 13.18
CA ASP A 83 -16.38 17.99 13.72
C ASP A 83 -15.33 16.90 13.96
N ARG A 84 -15.77 15.71 14.40
CA ARG A 84 -14.90 14.55 14.56
C ARG A 84 -14.34 14.07 13.22
N GLN A 85 -15.19 13.96 12.19
CA GLN A 85 -14.75 13.57 10.84
C GLN A 85 -13.78 14.58 10.25
N CYS A 86 -14.07 15.88 10.38
CA CYS A 86 -13.18 16.96 9.95
C CYS A 86 -11.81 16.88 10.64
N ARG A 87 -11.79 16.68 11.97
CA ARG A 87 -10.55 16.56 12.74
C ARG A 87 -9.71 15.33 12.36
N VAL A 88 -10.34 14.18 12.13
CA VAL A 88 -9.64 12.95 11.71
C VAL A 88 -8.95 13.17 10.36
N VAL A 89 -9.58 13.88 9.45
CA VAL A 89 -9.02 14.12 8.11
C VAL A 89 -7.90 15.16 8.17
N THR A 90 -8.02 16.19 9.01
CA THR A 90 -6.90 17.10 9.29
C THR A 90 -5.69 16.34 9.82
N MET A 91 -5.90 15.38 10.74
CA MET A 91 -4.82 14.51 11.23
C MET A 91 -4.21 13.67 10.10
N LEU A 92 -5.04 12.99 9.29
CA LEU A 92 -4.58 12.19 8.14
C LEU A 92 -3.76 13.03 7.15
N SER A 93 -4.20 14.24 6.83
CA SER A 93 -3.46 15.16 5.96
C SER A 93 -2.08 15.49 6.54
N GLY A 94 -1.98 15.71 7.84
CA GLY A 94 -0.70 15.96 8.52
C GLY A 94 0.22 14.74 8.47
N SER A 95 -0.32 13.53 8.69
CA SER A 95 0.45 12.28 8.58
C SER A 95 0.97 12.02 7.16
N LEU A 96 0.19 12.38 6.14
CA LEU A 96 0.62 12.30 4.75
C LEU A 96 1.77 13.28 4.46
N ASP A 97 1.75 14.48 5.04
CA ASP A 97 2.86 15.45 4.91
C ASP A 97 4.13 14.93 5.56
N GLU A 98 4.03 14.38 6.76
CA GLU A 98 5.16 13.80 7.48
C GLU A 98 5.76 12.59 6.74
N MET A 99 4.91 11.69 6.22
CA MET A 99 5.36 10.58 5.39
C MET A 99 6.06 11.05 4.11
N SER A 100 5.54 12.11 3.48
CA SER A 100 6.13 12.66 2.26
C SER A 100 7.51 13.27 2.54
N GLY A 101 7.67 13.97 3.67
CA GLY A 101 8.97 14.52 4.09
C GLY A 101 10.05 13.45 4.25
N ARG A 102 9.69 12.31 4.86
CA ARG A 102 10.64 11.19 5.05
C ARG A 102 11.15 10.59 3.74
N TYR A 103 10.35 10.57 2.68
CA TYR A 103 10.81 10.09 1.37
C TYR A 103 11.85 11.00 0.70
N LEU A 104 12.02 12.23 1.19
CA LEU A 104 13.09 13.14 0.73
C LEU A 104 14.37 12.99 1.58
N GLU A 105 14.29 12.35 2.74
CA GLU A 105 15.40 12.15 3.67
C GLU A 105 16.07 10.77 3.52
N GLU A 106 15.40 9.78 2.89
CA GLU A 106 15.89 8.43 2.56
C GLU A 106 16.69 8.36 1.25
#